data_AF-A0A397VED8-F1
#
_entry.id   AF-A0A397VED8-F1
#
_cell.length_a   1.000
_cell.length_b   1.000
_cell.length_c   1.000
_cell.angle_alpha   90.00
_cell.angle_beta   90.00
_cell.angle_gamma   90.00
#
_symmetry.space_group_name_H-M   'P 1'
#
loop_
_entity.id
_entity.type
_entity.pdbx_description
1 polymer ?
#
loop_
_entity_poly.entity_id
_entity_poly.type
_entity_poly.pdbx_seq_one_letter_code
_entity_poly.pdbx_strand_id
1 'polypeptide(L)'
;MKFHHHIKGLPLQGDLRNVNFEIDVMHNTIRCVADKVDFAYPDVSWLGIHAFDRILSRKQSYHRQLLEHLKSRLHSSPMNKAKQLWTAVDWNYSKVFDTIKY
;
A
#
# COMPACT_ATOMS: atom_id res chain seq x y z
N MET A 1 -3.71 10.63 5.87
CA MET A 1 -2.55 10.05 5.15
C MET A 1 -2.35 10.79 3.83
N LYS A 2 -1.09 11.12 3.48
CA LYS A 2 -0.74 12.04 2.37
C LYS A 2 -1.24 11.55 1.01
N PHE A 3 -1.04 10.29 0.64
CA PHE A 3 -1.48 9.73 -0.65
C PHE A 3 -2.97 9.98 -0.94
N HIS A 4 -3.87 9.57 -0.04
CA HIS A 4 -5.31 9.79 -0.23
C HIS A 4 -5.66 11.28 -0.38
N HIS A 5 -5.03 12.15 0.41
CA HIS A 5 -5.26 13.59 0.31
C HIS A 5 -4.85 14.14 -1.05
N HIS A 6 -3.69 13.72 -1.58
CA HIS A 6 -3.20 14.17 -2.88
C HIS A 6 -4.06 13.62 -4.01
N ILE A 7 -4.38 12.32 -4.01
CA ILE A 7 -5.24 11.72 -5.04
C ILE A 7 -6.63 12.38 -5.04
N LYS A 8 -7.23 12.62 -3.87
CA LYS A 8 -8.54 13.27 -3.77
C LYS A 8 -8.51 14.73 -4.25
N GLY A 9 -7.37 15.40 -4.14
CA GLY A 9 -7.18 16.79 -4.57
C GLY A 9 -6.83 16.95 -6.05
N LEU A 10 -6.63 15.87 -6.80
CA LEU A 10 -6.35 15.96 -8.23
C LEU A 10 -7.60 16.39 -9.01
N PRO A 11 -7.44 17.22 -10.06
CA PRO A 11 -8.54 17.55 -10.94
C PRO A 11 -9.10 16.27 -11.58
N LEU A 12 -10.41 16.12 -11.56
CA LEU A 12 -11.07 14.99 -12.21
C LEU A 12 -11.02 15.18 -13.73
N GLN A 13 -10.59 14.16 -14.47
CA GLN A 13 -10.76 14.11 -15.92
C GLN A 13 -12.15 13.56 -16.24
N GLY A 14 -13.16 14.42 -16.21
CA GLY A 14 -14.57 14.02 -16.27
C GLY A 14 -15.05 13.40 -14.95
N ASP A 15 -15.91 12.39 -15.00
CA ASP A 15 -16.41 11.69 -13.79
C ASP A 15 -15.53 10.49 -13.38
N LEU A 16 -14.50 10.18 -14.17
CA LEU A 16 -13.73 8.95 -14.03
C LEU A 16 -12.39 9.22 -13.35
N ARG A 17 -12.13 8.43 -12.30
CA ARG A 17 -10.83 8.35 -11.68
C ARG A 17 -9.87 7.52 -12.53
N ASN A 18 -8.62 7.98 -12.62
CA ASN A 18 -7.56 7.25 -13.26
C ASN A 18 -6.87 6.30 -12.26
N VAL A 19 -7.41 5.09 -12.11
CA VAL A 19 -6.87 4.09 -11.18
C VAL A 19 -5.48 3.60 -11.59
N ASN A 20 -5.18 3.56 -12.89
CA ASN A 20 -3.85 3.19 -13.38
C ASN A 20 -2.79 4.18 -12.88
N PHE A 21 -3.09 5.49 -12.92
CA PHE A 21 -2.21 6.51 -12.36
C PHE A 21 -1.98 6.30 -10.85
N GLU A 22 -3.03 5.97 -10.09
CA GLU A 22 -2.88 5.70 -8.65
C GLU A 22 -1.99 4.47 -8.38
N ILE A 23 -2.15 3.41 -9.19
CA ILE A 23 -1.32 2.21 -9.15
C ILE A 23 0.14 2.57 -9.45
N ASP A 24 0.40 3.39 -10.48
CA ASP A 24 1.75 3.81 -10.85
C ASP A 24 2.43 4.65 -9.77
N VAL A 25 1.70 5.61 -9.18
CA VAL A 25 2.21 6.43 -8.06
C VAL A 25 2.56 5.54 -6.87
N MET A 26 1.69 4.57 -6.55
CA MET A 26 1.95 3.62 -5.48
C MET A 26 3.20 2.78 -5.76
N HIS A 27 3.31 2.18 -6.95
CA HIS A 27 4.47 1.36 -7.32
C HIS A 27 5.77 2.16 -7.30
N ASN A 28 5.75 3.39 -7.82
CA ASN A 28 6.91 4.27 -7.76
C ASN A 28 7.29 4.63 -6.32
N THR A 29 6.30 4.88 -5.46
CA THR A 29 6.55 5.15 -4.03
C THR A 29 7.25 3.96 -3.38
N ILE A 30 6.77 2.75 -3.63
CA ILE A 30 7.36 1.51 -3.12
C ILE A 30 8.79 1.33 -3.64
N ARG A 31 9.02 1.54 -4.94
CA ARG A 31 10.35 1.43 -5.55
C ARG A 31 11.34 2.42 -4.95
N CYS A 32 10.94 3.69 -4.79
CA CYS A 32 11.76 4.72 -4.15
C CYS A 32 12.13 4.38 -2.70
N VAL A 33 11.31 3.60 -1.99
CA VAL A 33 11.64 3.11 -0.65
C VAL A 33 12.58 1.91 -0.75
N ALA A 34 12.32 0.98 -1.66
CA ALA A 34 13.17 -0.19 -1.88
C ALA A 34 14.62 0.20 -2.22
N ASP A 35 14.81 1.25 -3.02
CA ASP A 35 16.14 1.76 -3.39
C ASP A 35 16.92 2.36 -2.20
N LYS A 36 16.25 2.61 -1.07
CA LYS A 36 16.84 3.24 0.13
C LYS A 36 17.07 2.28 1.28
N VAL A 37 16.69 1.02 1.13
CA VAL A 37 16.75 0.03 2.20
C VAL A 37 17.49 -1.21 1.73
N ASP A 38 18.23 -1.84 2.63
CA ASP A 38 18.96 -3.08 2.33
C ASP A 38 18.04 -4.30 2.53
N PHE A 39 16.96 -4.36 1.74
CA PHE A 39 16.01 -5.47 1.72
C PHE A 39 15.70 -5.87 0.29
N ALA A 40 15.37 -7.14 0.08
CA ALA A 40 14.99 -7.64 -1.23
C ALA A 40 13.71 -6.93 -1.71
N TYR A 41 13.72 -6.48 -2.97
CA TYR A 41 12.58 -5.77 -3.57
C TYR A 41 11.23 -6.52 -3.41
N PRO A 42 11.14 -7.85 -3.55
CA PRO A 42 9.89 -8.58 -3.32
C PRO A 42 9.31 -8.38 -1.91
N ASP A 43 10.16 -8.32 -0.89
CA ASP A 43 9.76 -8.13 0.51
C ASP A 43 9.26 -6.71 0.74
N VAL A 44 10.03 -5.72 0.28
CA VAL A 44 9.66 -4.30 0.38
C VAL A 44 8.38 -4.02 -0.40
N SER A 45 8.23 -4.64 -1.57
CA SER A 45 7.03 -4.54 -2.39
C SER A 45 5.81 -5.12 -1.69
N TRP A 46 5.93 -6.31 -1.11
CA TRP A 46 4.83 -6.92 -0.36
C TRP A 46 4.43 -6.08 0.86
N LEU A 47 5.41 -5.63 1.66
CA LEU A 47 5.18 -4.75 2.81
C LEU A 47 4.54 -3.42 2.40
N GLY A 48 5.01 -2.82 1.31
CA GLY A 48 4.46 -1.61 0.74
C GLY A 48 3.00 -1.77 0.33
N ILE A 49 2.69 -2.79 -0.47
CA ILE A 49 1.32 -3.11 -0.90
C ILE A 49 0.43 -3.37 0.32
N HIS A 50 0.91 -4.14 1.31
CA HIS A 50 0.17 -4.41 2.54
C HIS A 50 -0.13 -3.13 3.34
N ALA A 51 0.83 -2.20 3.44
CA ALA A 51 0.62 -0.91 4.08
C ALA A 51 -0.44 -0.07 3.35
N PHE A 52 -0.40 -0.04 2.01
CA PHE A 52 -1.43 0.64 1.22
C PHE A 52 -2.82 0.00 1.39
N ASP A 53 -2.95 -1.32 1.34
CA ASP A 53 -4.23 -2.01 1.58
C ASP A 53 -4.82 -1.66 2.96
N ARG A 54 -4.01 -1.74 4.02
CA ARG A 54 -4.43 -1.40 5.39
C ARG A 54 -4.87 0.04 5.55
N ILE A 55 -4.19 1.00 4.92
CA ILE A 55 -4.54 2.41 5.07
C ILE A 55 -5.74 2.77 4.18
N LEU A 56 -5.77 2.29 2.95
CA LEU A 56 -6.79 2.65 1.97
C LEU A 56 -8.12 1.91 2.22
N SER A 57 -8.10 0.74 2.87
CA SER A 57 -9.33 0.04 3.28
C SER A 57 -10.23 0.88 4.19
N ARG A 58 -9.66 1.76 5.02
CA ARG A 58 -10.43 2.75 5.81
C ARG A 58 -11.13 3.82 4.95
N LYS A 59 -10.80 3.90 3.66
CA LYS A 59 -11.33 4.82 2.65
C LYS A 59 -11.84 4.04 1.42
N GLN A 60 -12.33 2.82 1.64
CA GLN A 60 -12.73 1.89 0.58
C GLN A 60 -13.78 2.44 -0.39
N SER A 61 -14.73 3.26 0.10
CA SER A 61 -15.74 3.89 -0.76
C SER A 61 -15.12 4.72 -1.88
N TYR A 62 -13.99 5.35 -1.59
CA TYR A 62 -13.16 6.00 -2.60
C TYR A 62 -12.32 4.92 -3.29
N HIS A 63 -11.38 4.27 -2.62
CA HIS A 63 -10.32 3.45 -3.26
C HIS A 63 -10.69 2.02 -3.68
N ARG A 64 -11.95 1.73 -4.01
CA ARG A 64 -12.42 0.35 -4.25
C ARG A 64 -11.62 -0.42 -5.31
N GLN A 65 -11.48 0.13 -6.52
CA GLN A 65 -10.80 -0.54 -7.63
C GLN A 65 -9.30 -0.75 -7.34
N LEU A 66 -8.64 0.24 -6.74
CA LEU A 66 -7.26 0.11 -6.30
C LEU A 66 -7.13 -1.01 -5.25
N LEU A 67 -8.01 -1.05 -4.25
CA LEU A 67 -8.01 -2.10 -3.23
C LEU A 67 -8.21 -3.52 -3.80
N GLU A 68 -9.08 -3.68 -4.80
CA GLU A 68 -9.24 -4.96 -5.50
C GLU A 68 -7.93 -5.40 -6.16
N HIS A 69 -7.22 -4.47 -6.80
CA HIS A 69 -5.90 -4.72 -7.36
C HIS A 69 -4.88 -5.14 -6.28
N LEU A 70 -4.82 -4.42 -5.16
CA LEU A 70 -3.88 -4.72 -4.06
C LEU A 70 -4.13 -6.10 -3.46
N LYS A 71 -5.40 -6.45 -3.19
CA LYS A 71 -5.77 -7.75 -2.63
C LYS A 71 -5.38 -8.89 -3.56
N SER A 72 -5.61 -8.75 -4.86
CA SER A 72 -5.20 -9.73 -5.86
C SER A 72 -3.68 -9.94 -5.85
N ARG A 73 -2.91 -8.85 -5.78
CA ARG A 73 -1.44 -8.90 -5.71
C ARG A 73 -0.91 -9.54 -4.42
N LEU A 74 -1.54 -9.24 -3.28
CA LEU A 74 -1.18 -9.87 -2.01
C LEU A 74 -1.45 -11.38 -2.02
N HIS A 75 -2.61 -11.81 -2.52
CA HIS A 75 -2.99 -13.23 -2.56
C HIS A 75 -2.09 -14.05 -3.49
N SER A 76 -1.71 -13.48 -4.64
CA SER A 76 -0.87 -14.15 -5.63
C SER A 76 0.62 -14.12 -5.30
N SER A 77 1.04 -13.31 -4.32
CA SER A 77 2.47 -13.18 -3.98
C SER A 77 2.99 -14.40 -3.21
N PRO A 78 4.16 -14.96 -3.60
CA PRO A 78 4.84 -16.00 -2.81
C PRO A 78 5.13 -15.56 -1.37
N MET A 79 5.33 -14.25 -1.17
CA MET A 79 5.62 -13.63 0.13
C MET A 79 4.45 -13.72 1.10
N ASN A 80 3.23 -14.02 0.63
CA ASN A 80 2.07 -14.24 1.48
C ASN A 80 2.25 -15.44 2.44
N LYS A 81 3.19 -16.35 2.16
CA LYS A 81 3.53 -17.49 3.04
C LYS A 81 4.71 -17.20 3.97
N ALA A 82 5.38 -16.06 3.82
CA ALA A 82 6.56 -15.72 4.61
C ALA A 82 6.15 -15.25 6.02
N LYS A 83 6.35 -16.12 7.02
CA LYS A 83 5.98 -15.82 8.42
C LYS A 83 6.61 -14.54 8.96
N GLN A 84 7.87 -14.26 8.59
CA GLN A 84 8.61 -13.09 9.06
C GLN A 84 7.94 -11.77 8.63
N LEU A 85 7.44 -11.69 7.40
CA LEU A 85 6.73 -10.51 6.90
C LEU A 85 5.39 -10.32 7.62
N TRP A 86 4.68 -11.42 7.89
CA TRP A 86 3.45 -11.39 8.67
C TRP A 86 3.68 -10.89 10.10
N THR A 87 4.77 -11.30 10.75
CA THR A 87 5.13 -10.77 12.07
C THR A 87 5.41 -9.27 12.04
N ALA A 88 6.08 -8.77 10.99
CA ALA A 88 6.39 -7.34 10.87
C ALA A 88 5.14 -6.46 10.72
N VAL A 89 4.08 -6.99 10.09
CA VAL A 89 2.81 -6.28 9.86
C VAL A 89 1.73 -6.60 10.90
N ASP A 90 2.01 -7.47 11.86
CA ASP A 90 1.10 -7.75 12.96
C ASP A 90 1.13 -6.60 13.97
N TRP A 91 -0.05 -6.02 14.19
CA TRP A 91 -0.23 -4.86 15.07
C TRP A 91 -0.01 -5.21 16.54
N ASN A 92 -0.14 -6.49 16.90
CA ASN A 92 0.12 -6.93 18.27
C ASN A 92 1.62 -7.08 18.57
N TYR A 93 2.46 -7.17 17.54
CA TYR A 93 3.91 -7.37 17.66
C TYR A 93 4.75 -6.18 17.21
N SER A 94 4.18 -5.25 16.45
CA SER A 94 4.93 -4.17 15.82
C SER A 94 4.79 -2.83 16.57
N LYS A 95 5.83 -2.49 17.35
CA LYS A 95 5.99 -1.20 18.06
C LYS A 95 5.94 0.03 17.14
N VAL A 96 6.07 -0.17 15.83
CA VAL A 96 5.97 0.91 14.82
C VAL A 96 4.58 1.52 14.83
N PHE A 97 3.53 0.76 15.16
CA PHE A 97 2.17 1.30 15.20
C PHE A 97 1.85 2.09 16.46
N ASP A 98 2.57 1.86 17.57
CA ASP A 98 2.45 2.63 18.82
C ASP A 98 2.88 4.10 18.64
N THR A 99 3.75 4.36 17.65
CA THR A 99 4.27 5.71 17.34
C THR A 99 3.45 6.46 16.29
N ILE A 100 2.51 5.80 15.60
CA ILE A 100 1.59 6.47 14.69
C ILE A 100 0.48 7.12 15.53
N LYS A 101 0.77 8.31 16.08
CA LYS A 101 -0.25 9.17 16.68
C LYS A 101 -1.21 9.66 15.59
N TYR A 102 -2.50 9.43 15.82
CA TYR A 102 -3.61 9.94 15.00
C TYR A 102 -3.97 11.36 15.41
#